data_AF-A0A2U1QQ82-F1
#
_entry.id   AF-A0A2U1QQ82-F1
#
_cell.length_a   1.000
_cell.length_b   1.000
_cell.length_c   1.000
_cell.angle_alpha   90.00
_cell.angle_beta   90.00
_cell.angle_gamma   90.00
#
_symmetry.space_group_name_H-M   'P 1'
#
loop_
_entity.id
_entity.type
_entity.pdbx_description
1 polymer ?
#
loop_
_entity_poly.entity_id
_entity_poly.type
_entity_poly.pdbx_seq_one_letter_code
_entity_poly.pdbx_strand_id
1 'polypeptide(L)'
;MSHLDDILKARRDTRHFTTEEVPEEVIQKALQAGHWAPSVGLTDATKYYIIKSAEVKTAIKKLFLDYNEKAASLTDNPEQKEHYKSLKLEAIEEAPIGLIIAYDRSVLNQFTIGTVGSNEAVKFSSVCAAQNIWLSLTEQGYGMGWVSILNYYQFKKIIDLPENIEPLGYFCIGKPATNYNNQPMLQQLNWKQKSEAPDCREIKNIIKSEISTLPANSKIQAENNTDLSRLLQEKIDSKTKPVGALGVLETLAFQMGTVFETLNPKIKNPNIVVFAADHGIANHGVSAYPQDVTRQMVNNFLEGGAAINVFCNQNNIALSIVDSGVNYDFPTNAKLINAKIAKGTQSFLHAPAMSETELQLCFEKGKEIVDEIAKSNCNCIGFGEMGIGNTSTASVLMSVLTNLPIEECVGKGTGIEDEKLFQKQNLLQKAIQNYAGQAELIPQLTYFGGFEIIQMAGGMLAAYEHKMLILVDGFICSTAFLIASEINPDIKQNAVFCHVSAEKAHQKLLDYLGAKPVLNLDLRLGEGTGCAIALPILKSAEAFLNEMATFENAGVSKK
;
A
#
# COMPACT_ATOMS: atom_id res chain seq x y z
N MET A 1 -6.24 -33.21 39.91
CA MET A 1 -6.25 -32.70 38.52
C MET A 1 -7.02 -31.39 38.56
N SER A 2 -6.42 -30.29 38.12
CA SER A 2 -7.19 -29.07 37.84
C SER A 2 -8.14 -29.35 36.67
N HIS A 3 -9.37 -28.84 36.73
CA HIS A 3 -10.26 -28.92 35.57
C HIS A 3 -9.78 -27.93 34.50
N LEU A 4 -9.91 -28.27 33.22
CA LEU A 4 -9.49 -27.39 32.11
C LEU A 4 -10.11 -25.98 32.22
N ASP A 5 -11.37 -25.90 32.66
CA ASP A 5 -12.07 -24.64 32.90
C ASP A 5 -11.39 -23.77 33.94
N ASP A 6 -10.81 -24.37 34.99
CA ASP A 6 -10.08 -23.64 36.02
C ASP A 6 -8.79 -23.05 35.46
N ILE A 7 -8.09 -23.82 34.62
CA ILE A 7 -6.88 -23.35 33.93
C ILE A 7 -7.23 -22.20 32.98
N LEU A 8 -8.30 -22.34 32.19
CA LEU A 8 -8.76 -21.31 31.25
C LEU A 8 -9.12 -20.00 31.96
N LYS A 9 -9.76 -20.09 33.14
CA LYS A 9 -10.12 -18.93 33.97
C LYS A 9 -8.92 -18.33 34.71
N ALA A 10 -8.00 -19.16 35.19
CA ALA A 10 -6.83 -18.70 35.93
C ALA A 10 -5.74 -18.10 35.04
N ARG A 11 -5.68 -18.52 33.76
CA ARG A 11 -4.73 -18.04 32.76
C ARG A 11 -4.84 -16.53 32.60
N ARG A 12 -3.70 -15.86 32.72
CA ARG A 12 -3.60 -14.41 32.63
C ARG A 12 -2.25 -13.98 32.13
N ASP A 13 -2.23 -12.74 31.66
CA ASP A 13 -1.03 -12.06 31.22
C ASP A 13 -0.24 -11.56 32.44
N THR A 14 0.88 -12.23 32.72
CA THR A 14 1.65 -12.05 33.96
C THR A 14 2.72 -10.98 33.76
N ARG A 15 2.71 -9.94 34.60
CA ARG A 15 3.65 -8.79 34.53
C ARG A 15 4.59 -8.69 35.73
N HIS A 16 4.47 -9.62 36.68
CA HIS A 16 5.29 -9.68 37.88
C HIS A 16 5.65 -11.12 38.18
N PHE A 17 6.93 -11.41 38.33
CA PHE A 17 7.51 -12.72 38.53
C PHE A 17 8.42 -12.72 39.75
N THR A 18 8.45 -13.83 40.48
CA THR A 18 9.46 -14.04 41.51
C THR A 18 10.81 -14.34 40.84
N THR A 19 11.90 -14.18 41.59
CA THR A 19 13.25 -14.57 41.15
C THR A 19 13.52 -16.07 41.22
N GLU A 20 12.54 -16.89 41.62
CA GLU A 20 12.67 -18.35 41.64
C GLU A 20 12.98 -18.89 40.23
N GLU A 21 13.96 -19.80 40.13
CA GLU A 21 14.29 -20.46 38.87
C GLU A 21 13.12 -21.31 38.35
N VAL A 22 12.98 -21.37 37.03
CA VAL A 22 12.00 -22.25 36.37
C VAL A 22 12.70 -23.56 36.02
N PRO A 23 12.25 -24.71 36.54
CA PRO A 23 12.84 -26.00 36.21
C PRO A 23 12.76 -26.31 34.71
N GLU A 24 13.77 -26.98 34.17
CA GLU A 24 13.84 -27.28 32.74
C GLU A 24 12.68 -28.18 32.27
N GLU A 25 12.24 -29.12 33.12
CA GLU A 25 11.09 -30.00 32.85
C GLU A 25 9.79 -29.20 32.62
N VAL A 26 9.63 -28.07 33.32
CA VAL A 26 8.45 -27.20 33.17
C VAL A 26 8.43 -26.58 31.78
N ILE A 27 9.58 -26.11 31.31
CA ILE A 27 9.74 -25.51 29.98
C ILE A 27 9.57 -26.56 28.89
N GLN A 28 10.16 -27.74 29.05
CA GLN A 28 10.01 -28.83 28.10
C GLN A 28 8.54 -29.26 27.96
N LYS A 29 7.82 -29.44 29.08
CA LYS A 29 6.38 -29.76 29.05
C LYS A 29 5.57 -28.66 28.38
N ALA A 30 5.89 -27.39 28.64
CA ALA A 30 5.20 -26.26 28.02
C ALA A 30 5.45 -26.18 26.51
N LEU A 31 6.70 -26.31 26.06
CA LEU A 31 7.04 -26.32 24.63
C LEU A 31 6.43 -27.51 23.90
N GLN A 32 6.36 -28.68 24.55
CA GLN A 32 5.68 -29.86 24.00
C GLN A 32 4.18 -29.59 23.80
N ALA A 33 3.52 -28.92 24.74
CA ALA A 33 2.13 -28.49 24.58
C ALA A 33 1.97 -27.51 23.40
N GLY A 34 2.92 -26.59 23.23
CA GLY A 34 2.99 -25.70 22.07
C GLY A 34 3.14 -26.47 20.74
N HIS A 35 3.99 -27.49 20.70
CA HIS A 35 4.20 -28.32 19.52
C HIS A 35 2.97 -29.17 19.14
N TRP A 36 2.14 -29.56 20.11
CA TRP A 36 0.86 -30.22 19.84
C TRP A 36 -0.26 -29.28 19.34
N ALA A 37 0.00 -27.98 19.24
CA ALA A 37 -0.99 -27.06 18.71
C ALA A 37 -1.31 -27.36 17.23
N PRO A 38 -2.57 -27.18 16.80
CA PRO A 38 -2.92 -27.34 15.40
C PRO A 38 -2.13 -26.36 14.55
N SER A 39 -1.68 -26.83 13.38
CA SER A 39 -1.02 -25.99 12.38
C SER A 39 -1.66 -26.16 11.01
N VAL A 40 -1.75 -25.06 10.26
CA VAL A 40 -2.27 -25.09 8.89
C VAL A 40 -1.42 -26.04 8.06
N GLY A 41 -2.09 -26.98 7.39
CA GLY A 41 -1.43 -27.94 6.50
C GLY A 41 -0.35 -28.82 7.13
N LEU A 42 -0.29 -28.91 8.47
CA LEU A 42 0.78 -29.60 9.21
C LEU A 42 2.19 -29.06 8.87
N THR A 43 2.30 -27.76 8.64
CA THR A 43 3.54 -27.08 8.20
C THR A 43 4.68 -27.07 9.21
N ASP A 44 4.42 -27.34 10.50
CA ASP A 44 5.40 -27.25 11.61
C ASP A 44 6.24 -25.94 11.60
N ALA A 45 5.58 -24.85 11.22
CA ALA A 45 6.22 -23.55 11.00
C ALA A 45 6.64 -22.85 12.30
N THR A 46 6.05 -23.20 13.44
CA THR A 46 6.32 -22.53 14.72
C THR A 46 7.70 -22.88 15.24
N LYS A 47 8.51 -21.86 15.59
CA LYS A 47 9.85 -21.99 16.16
C LYS A 47 9.92 -21.30 17.53
N TYR A 48 10.80 -21.82 18.40
CA TYR A 48 10.95 -21.35 19.78
C TYR A 48 12.41 -21.03 20.08
N TYR A 49 12.67 -19.90 20.75
CA TYR A 49 14.02 -19.51 21.17
C TYR A 49 14.01 -19.09 22.64
N ILE A 50 14.86 -19.71 23.45
CA ILE A 50 14.95 -19.45 24.90
C ILE A 50 16.07 -18.47 25.19
N ILE A 51 15.78 -17.45 26.00
CA ILE A 51 16.72 -16.41 26.41
C ILE A 51 16.87 -16.42 27.93
N LYS A 52 18.03 -16.89 28.40
CA LYS A 52 18.44 -16.85 29.82
C LYS A 52 19.47 -15.74 30.10
N SER A 53 20.20 -15.28 29.08
CA SER A 53 21.25 -14.26 29.21
C SER A 53 20.69 -12.91 29.68
N ALA A 54 21.30 -12.36 30.74
CA ALA A 54 20.96 -11.03 31.26
C ALA A 54 21.30 -9.93 30.27
N GLU A 55 22.44 -10.02 29.57
CA GLU A 55 22.86 -9.04 28.57
C GLU A 55 21.84 -8.91 27.43
N VAL A 56 21.35 -10.04 26.92
CA VAL A 56 20.33 -10.07 25.86
C VAL A 56 19.01 -9.48 26.36
N LYS A 57 18.61 -9.80 27.60
CA LYS A 57 17.40 -9.22 28.22
C LYS A 57 17.50 -7.71 28.38
N THR A 58 18.63 -7.18 28.81
CA THR A 58 18.87 -5.73 28.93
C THR A 58 18.82 -5.04 27.56
N ALA A 59 19.36 -5.66 26.51
CA ALA A 59 19.26 -5.13 25.14
C ALA A 59 17.81 -5.07 24.65
N ILE A 60 17.02 -6.12 24.90
CA ILE A 60 15.59 -6.16 24.56
C ILE A 60 14.78 -5.15 25.37
N LYS A 61 15.11 -4.99 26.67
CA LYS A 61 14.49 -4.00 27.55
C LYS A 61 14.71 -2.57 27.04
N LYS A 62 15.90 -2.27 26.52
CA LYS A 62 16.19 -0.97 25.90
C LYS A 62 15.29 -0.71 24.68
N LEU A 63 15.13 -1.69 23.79
CA LEU A 63 14.21 -1.58 22.64
C LEU A 63 12.76 -1.33 23.08
N PHE A 64 12.32 -2.02 24.13
CA PHE A 64 11.00 -1.80 24.70
C PHE A 64 10.85 -0.35 25.19
N LEU A 65 11.82 0.19 25.93
CA LEU A 65 11.76 1.56 26.45
C LEU A 65 11.67 2.59 25.33
N ASP A 66 12.52 2.47 24.30
CA ASP A 66 12.53 3.37 23.14
C ASP A 66 11.18 3.37 22.40
N TYR A 67 10.54 2.21 22.28
CA TYR A 67 9.25 2.09 21.59
C TYR A 67 8.07 2.49 22.49
N ASN A 68 8.16 2.24 23.79
CA ASN A 68 7.15 2.64 24.77
C ASN A 68 7.04 4.16 24.89
N GLU A 69 8.16 4.89 24.81
CA GLU A 69 8.15 6.36 24.74
C GLU A 69 7.44 6.87 23.48
N LYS A 70 7.70 6.25 22.33
CA LYS A 70 6.98 6.55 21.08
C LYS A 70 5.49 6.26 21.21
N ALA A 71 5.10 5.11 21.75
CA ALA A 71 3.70 4.75 21.96
C ALA A 71 2.97 5.74 22.88
N ALA A 72 3.60 6.17 23.97
CA ALA A 72 3.06 7.20 24.86
C ALA A 72 2.91 8.58 24.19
N SER A 73 3.77 8.90 23.21
CA SER A 73 3.68 10.16 22.44
C SER A 73 2.47 10.20 21.49
N LEU A 74 1.95 9.03 21.09
CA LEU A 74 0.83 8.86 20.17
C LEU A 74 -0.55 8.81 20.86
N THR A 75 -0.61 9.01 22.19
CA THR A 75 -1.87 9.05 22.93
C THR A 75 -2.41 10.48 22.99
N ASP A 76 -3.58 10.71 22.40
CA ASP A 76 -4.16 12.06 22.22
C ASP A 76 -4.75 12.67 23.52
N ASN A 77 -5.06 11.85 24.52
CA ASN A 77 -5.66 12.28 25.78
C ASN A 77 -4.61 12.36 26.92
N PRO A 78 -4.40 13.54 27.56
CA PRO A 78 -3.45 13.71 28.67
C PRO A 78 -3.69 12.78 29.87
N GLU A 79 -4.94 12.55 30.27
CA GLU A 79 -5.27 11.68 31.42
C GLU A 79 -5.00 10.21 31.10
N GLN A 80 -5.34 9.76 29.88
CA GLN A 80 -5.03 8.41 29.43
C GLN A 80 -3.52 8.21 29.28
N LYS A 81 -2.77 9.25 28.92
CA LYS A 81 -1.31 9.22 28.80
C LYS A 81 -0.63 9.08 30.16
N GLU A 82 -1.08 9.82 31.19
CA GLU A 82 -0.60 9.63 32.57
C GLU A 82 -0.95 8.25 33.10
N HIS A 83 -2.19 7.80 32.86
CA HIS A 83 -2.62 6.48 33.29
C HIS A 83 -1.86 5.34 32.57
N TYR A 84 -1.60 5.47 31.26
CA TYR A 84 -0.78 4.53 30.49
C TYR A 84 0.65 4.43 31.03
N LYS A 85 1.29 5.56 31.35
CA LYS A 85 2.65 5.60 31.95
C LYS A 85 2.73 4.91 33.31
N SER A 86 1.62 4.80 34.03
CA SER A 86 1.54 4.11 35.33
C SER A 86 1.46 2.58 35.22
N LEU A 87 1.19 2.05 34.03
CA LEU A 87 1.06 0.61 33.81
C LEU A 87 2.44 -0.06 33.68
N LYS A 88 2.63 -1.18 34.39
CA LYS A 88 3.76 -2.06 34.12
C LYS A 88 3.46 -2.97 32.93
N LEU A 89 4.12 -2.73 31.80
CA LEU A 89 3.82 -3.39 30.51
C LEU A 89 4.79 -4.52 30.14
N GLU A 90 5.81 -4.77 30.96
CA GLU A 90 6.83 -5.78 30.71
C GLU A 90 7.41 -6.36 32.01
N ALA A 91 8.17 -7.44 31.90
CA ALA A 91 8.94 -8.04 33.00
C ALA A 91 10.21 -8.74 32.45
N ILE A 92 10.84 -8.15 31.44
CA ILE A 92 11.91 -8.74 30.60
C ILE A 92 13.11 -9.14 31.44
N GLU A 93 13.55 -8.27 32.35
CA GLU A 93 14.71 -8.50 33.21
C GLU A 93 14.36 -9.28 34.49
N GLU A 94 13.13 -9.13 34.99
CA GLU A 94 12.63 -9.78 36.21
C GLU A 94 12.31 -11.27 35.99
N ALA A 95 11.78 -11.61 34.81
CA ALA A 95 11.43 -12.98 34.51
C ALA A 95 12.70 -13.84 34.36
N PRO A 96 12.77 -15.01 35.02
CA PRO A 96 13.89 -15.95 34.88
C PRO A 96 14.15 -16.36 33.42
N ILE A 97 13.09 -16.48 32.62
CA ILE A 97 13.19 -16.94 31.23
C ILE A 97 12.50 -15.96 30.28
N GLY A 98 13.20 -15.59 29.20
CA GLY A 98 12.60 -15.05 27.98
C GLY A 98 12.34 -16.17 26.98
N LEU A 99 11.21 -16.12 26.29
CA LEU A 99 10.84 -17.04 25.22
C LEU A 99 10.42 -16.23 23.99
N ILE A 100 10.99 -16.51 22.84
CA ILE A 100 10.50 -16.04 21.56
C ILE A 100 9.70 -17.17 20.94
N ILE A 101 8.45 -16.89 20.61
CA ILE A 101 7.66 -17.72 19.71
C ILE A 101 7.71 -17.03 18.36
N ALA A 102 8.07 -17.76 17.32
CA ALA A 102 8.22 -17.26 15.97
C ALA A 102 7.60 -18.23 14.97
N TYR A 103 7.45 -17.78 13.72
CA TYR A 103 7.01 -18.63 12.62
C TYR A 103 7.98 -18.51 11.45
N ASP A 104 8.25 -19.65 10.81
CA ASP A 104 9.11 -19.75 9.64
C ASP A 104 8.27 -19.54 8.37
N ARG A 105 8.55 -18.45 7.64
CA ARG A 105 7.88 -18.13 6.39
C ARG A 105 8.34 -19.01 5.23
N SER A 106 9.50 -19.65 5.32
CA SER A 106 10.06 -20.45 4.21
C SER A 106 9.19 -21.66 3.86
N VAL A 107 8.34 -22.11 4.79
CA VAL A 107 7.35 -23.18 4.55
C VAL A 107 6.34 -22.84 3.46
N LEU A 108 6.16 -21.54 3.16
CA LEU A 108 5.28 -21.06 2.07
C LEU A 108 5.91 -21.21 0.69
N ASN A 109 7.22 -21.49 0.61
CA ASN A 109 7.92 -21.70 -0.66
C ASN A 109 7.64 -23.10 -1.26
N GLN A 110 6.93 -23.97 -0.55
CA GLN A 110 6.54 -25.30 -0.99
C GLN A 110 5.02 -25.46 -0.87
N PHE A 111 4.40 -26.10 -1.86
CA PHE A 111 2.96 -26.32 -1.87
C PHE A 111 2.52 -27.13 -0.65
N THR A 112 1.67 -26.53 0.20
CA THR A 112 1.08 -27.20 1.36
C THR A 112 -0.43 -26.92 1.43
N ILE A 113 -1.25 -27.94 1.68
CA ILE A 113 -2.72 -27.81 1.73
C ILE A 113 -3.13 -26.74 2.76
N GLY A 114 -3.96 -25.78 2.35
CA GLY A 114 -4.43 -24.68 3.21
C GLY A 114 -3.47 -23.48 3.34
N THR A 115 -2.29 -23.51 2.71
CA THR A 115 -1.34 -22.37 2.69
C THR A 115 -1.51 -21.43 1.50
N VAL A 116 -2.30 -21.84 0.50
CA VAL A 116 -2.58 -21.08 -0.75
C VAL A 116 -3.36 -19.77 -0.49
N GLY A 117 -3.59 -19.37 0.77
CA GLY A 117 -4.50 -18.28 1.13
C GLY A 117 -4.04 -17.30 2.20
N SER A 118 -2.77 -17.25 2.62
CA SER A 118 -2.10 -16.08 3.24
C SER A 118 -1.04 -16.46 4.27
N ASN A 119 -0.01 -15.61 4.37
CA ASN A 119 0.96 -15.57 5.47
C ASN A 119 0.33 -15.55 6.88
N GLU A 120 -0.91 -15.07 7.01
CA GLU A 120 -1.57 -14.97 8.31
C GLU A 120 -1.95 -16.34 8.88
N ALA A 121 -2.25 -17.34 8.04
CA ALA A 121 -2.58 -18.70 8.51
C ALA A 121 -1.41 -19.37 9.25
N VAL A 122 -0.19 -19.15 8.77
CA VAL A 122 1.04 -19.66 9.41
C VAL A 122 1.24 -18.96 10.76
N LYS A 123 1.09 -17.64 10.80
CA LYS A 123 1.14 -16.85 12.04
C LYS A 123 0.08 -17.30 13.06
N PHE A 124 -1.16 -17.58 12.63
CA PHE A 124 -2.22 -18.06 13.52
C PHE A 124 -1.92 -19.44 14.11
N SER A 125 -1.22 -20.30 13.37
CA SER A 125 -0.73 -21.58 13.90
C SER A 125 0.19 -21.37 15.11
N SER A 126 1.08 -20.36 15.06
CA SER A 126 1.93 -20.00 16.20
C SER A 126 1.17 -19.33 17.34
N VAL A 127 0.05 -18.64 17.07
CA VAL A 127 -0.85 -18.14 18.13
C VAL A 127 -1.48 -19.29 18.90
N CYS A 128 -1.91 -20.37 18.23
CA CYS A 128 -2.41 -21.58 18.89
C CYS A 128 -1.32 -22.21 19.78
N ALA A 129 -0.08 -22.29 19.29
CA ALA A 129 1.05 -22.78 20.08
C ALA A 129 1.30 -21.92 21.34
N ALA A 130 1.30 -20.60 21.21
CA ALA A 130 1.44 -19.68 22.33
C ALA A 130 0.34 -19.89 23.38
N GLN A 131 -0.91 -20.12 22.96
CA GLN A 131 -2.02 -20.39 23.87
C GLN A 131 -1.82 -21.72 24.61
N ASN A 132 -1.39 -22.79 23.94
CA ASN A 132 -1.13 -24.08 24.59
C ASN A 132 0.00 -24.00 25.62
N ILE A 133 1.10 -23.31 25.30
CA ILE A 133 2.20 -23.02 26.23
C ILE A 133 1.66 -22.30 27.46
N TRP A 134 0.81 -21.29 27.28
CA TRP A 134 0.23 -20.52 28.38
C TRP A 134 -0.61 -21.38 29.33
N LEU A 135 -1.45 -22.26 28.77
CA LEU A 135 -2.28 -23.18 29.54
C LEU A 135 -1.43 -24.20 30.28
N SER A 136 -0.40 -24.76 29.63
CA SER A 136 0.53 -25.70 30.25
C SER A 136 1.32 -25.08 31.39
N LEU A 137 1.82 -23.85 31.24
CA LEU A 137 2.50 -23.14 32.32
C LEU A 137 1.54 -22.87 33.48
N THR A 138 0.32 -22.45 33.19
CA THR A 138 -0.71 -22.17 34.21
C THR A 138 -1.06 -23.43 35.01
N GLU A 139 -1.19 -24.60 34.35
CA GLU A 139 -1.42 -25.89 35.00
C GLU A 139 -0.28 -26.28 35.95
N GLN A 140 0.95 -25.93 35.59
CA GLN A 140 2.17 -26.20 36.37
C GLN A 140 2.43 -25.17 37.48
N GLY A 141 1.58 -24.15 37.64
CA GLY A 141 1.74 -23.08 38.63
C GLY A 141 2.67 -21.93 38.21
N TYR A 142 3.02 -21.87 36.92
CA TYR A 142 3.84 -20.80 36.33
C TYR A 142 3.01 -19.84 35.48
N GLY A 143 3.56 -18.66 35.22
CA GLY A 143 2.95 -17.64 34.40
C GLY A 143 3.72 -17.39 33.11
N MET A 144 3.02 -16.84 32.13
CA MET A 144 3.61 -16.25 30.94
C MET A 144 3.10 -14.81 30.80
N GLY A 145 3.93 -13.92 30.28
CA GLY A 145 3.60 -12.51 30.02
C GLY A 145 4.03 -12.10 28.62
N TRP A 146 3.14 -11.52 27.81
CA TRP A 146 3.45 -11.17 26.41
C TRP A 146 3.90 -9.71 26.30
N VAL A 147 5.16 -9.46 25.96
CA VAL A 147 5.66 -8.14 25.61
C VAL A 147 5.35 -7.85 24.12
N SER A 148 4.34 -7.01 23.87
CA SER A 148 3.86 -6.68 22.52
C SER A 148 4.41 -5.36 21.95
N ILE A 149 5.15 -4.60 22.76
CA ILE A 149 5.65 -3.25 22.42
C ILE A 149 7.13 -3.35 22.04
N LEU A 150 7.41 -3.90 20.86
CA LEU A 150 8.77 -4.07 20.34
C LEU A 150 8.83 -3.69 18.86
N ASN A 151 9.90 -2.99 18.46
CA ASN A 151 10.25 -2.84 17.06
C ASN A 151 10.85 -4.16 16.55
N TYR A 152 10.07 -4.97 15.85
CA TYR A 152 10.50 -6.30 15.42
C TYR A 152 11.67 -6.29 14.42
N TYR A 153 11.86 -5.21 13.66
CA TYR A 153 13.02 -5.08 12.77
C TYR A 153 14.33 -4.95 13.56
N GLN A 154 14.36 -4.03 14.53
CA GLN A 154 15.54 -3.87 15.40
C GLN A 154 15.71 -5.07 16.33
N PHE A 155 14.61 -5.64 16.80
CA PHE A 155 14.59 -6.85 17.61
C PHE A 155 15.30 -7.99 16.90
N LYS A 156 14.92 -8.34 15.65
CA LYS A 156 15.57 -9.42 14.86
C LYS A 156 17.08 -9.21 14.72
N LYS A 157 17.54 -7.97 14.55
CA LYS A 157 18.98 -7.65 14.46
C LYS A 157 19.75 -7.89 15.77
N ILE A 158 19.16 -7.57 16.93
CA ILE A 158 19.83 -7.74 18.22
C ILE A 158 20.09 -9.22 18.54
N ILE A 159 19.16 -10.10 18.13
CA ILE A 159 19.20 -11.54 18.44
C ILE A 159 19.61 -12.41 17.26
N ASP A 160 20.03 -11.79 16.15
CA ASP A 160 20.49 -12.46 14.92
C ASP A 160 19.50 -13.53 14.39
N LEU A 161 18.21 -13.19 14.35
CA LEU A 161 17.21 -14.10 13.78
C LEU A 161 17.29 -14.14 12.25
N PRO A 162 17.21 -15.33 11.61
CA PRO A 162 17.17 -15.43 10.16
C PRO A 162 16.03 -14.62 9.54
N GLU A 163 16.23 -14.10 8.33
CA GLU A 163 15.25 -13.23 7.66
C GLU A 163 13.88 -13.90 7.50
N ASN A 164 13.86 -15.20 7.20
CA ASN A 164 12.63 -15.99 7.04
C ASN A 164 11.89 -16.29 8.35
N ILE A 165 12.49 -16.03 9.51
CA ILE A 165 11.86 -16.24 10.82
C ILE A 165 11.21 -14.95 11.30
N GLU A 166 9.90 -14.97 11.50
CA GLU A 166 9.16 -13.82 12.00
C GLU A 166 8.73 -14.03 13.46
N PRO A 167 9.14 -13.15 14.39
CA PRO A 167 8.67 -13.22 15.77
C PRO A 167 7.16 -13.00 15.86
N LEU A 168 6.45 -13.90 16.54
CA LEU A 168 5.09 -13.64 17.02
C LEU A 168 5.12 -12.66 18.20
N GLY A 169 6.11 -12.82 19.09
CA GLY A 169 6.30 -11.97 20.25
C GLY A 169 7.42 -12.43 21.17
N TYR A 170 7.77 -11.57 22.13
CA TYR A 170 8.64 -11.91 23.25
C TYR A 170 7.80 -12.18 24.49
N PHE A 171 8.04 -13.32 25.13
CA PHE A 171 7.28 -13.82 26.26
C PHE A 171 8.19 -13.95 27.49
N CYS A 172 7.72 -13.45 28.62
CA CYS A 172 8.37 -13.61 29.92
C CYS A 172 7.77 -14.82 30.64
N ILE A 173 8.60 -15.72 31.16
CA ILE A 173 8.18 -16.94 31.88
C ILE A 173 8.83 -16.96 33.26
N GLY A 174 8.01 -17.24 34.27
CA GLY A 174 8.43 -17.32 35.66
C GLY A 174 7.27 -17.69 36.57
N LYS A 175 7.55 -17.84 37.87
CA LYS A 175 6.49 -18.02 38.86
C LYS A 175 5.85 -16.66 39.18
N PRO A 176 4.51 -16.51 39.13
CA PRO A 176 3.87 -15.22 39.36
C PRO A 176 4.13 -14.69 40.78
N ALA A 177 4.57 -13.44 40.92
CA ALA A 177 4.80 -12.81 42.23
C ALA A 177 3.49 -12.48 42.96
N THR A 178 2.38 -12.41 42.22
CA THR A 178 1.05 -12.07 42.71
C THR A 178 0.00 -12.94 42.02
N ASN A 179 -1.04 -13.34 42.76
CA ASN A 179 -2.13 -14.16 42.21
C ASN A 179 -3.33 -13.33 41.71
N TYR A 180 -3.36 -12.03 41.99
CA TYR A 180 -4.41 -11.07 41.61
C TYR A 180 -5.85 -11.60 41.77
N ASN A 181 -6.14 -12.39 42.79
CA ASN A 181 -7.45 -13.04 42.98
C ASN A 181 -7.97 -13.76 41.71
N ASN A 182 -7.07 -14.27 40.87
CA ASN A 182 -7.38 -14.86 39.56
C ASN A 182 -8.06 -13.91 38.54
N GLN A 183 -7.82 -12.60 38.63
CA GLN A 183 -8.28 -11.60 37.66
C GLN A 183 -7.10 -10.95 36.89
N PRO A 184 -7.28 -10.56 35.61
CA PRO A 184 -6.30 -9.79 34.85
C PRO A 184 -6.00 -8.42 35.50
N MET A 185 -4.72 -8.02 35.53
CA MET A 185 -4.27 -6.76 36.15
C MET A 185 -5.02 -5.53 35.62
N LEU A 186 -5.26 -5.46 34.30
CA LEU A 186 -5.97 -4.33 33.69
C LEU A 186 -7.44 -4.22 34.14
N GLN A 187 -8.08 -5.31 34.54
CA GLN A 187 -9.43 -5.27 35.10
C GLN A 187 -9.41 -4.74 36.54
N GLN A 188 -8.42 -5.14 37.34
CA GLN A 188 -8.26 -4.61 38.70
C GLN A 188 -7.93 -3.11 38.72
N LEU A 189 -7.17 -2.64 37.73
CA LEU A 189 -6.84 -1.22 37.56
C LEU A 189 -7.98 -0.43 36.88
N ASN A 190 -9.15 -1.02 36.65
CA ASN A 190 -10.30 -0.41 35.97
C ASN A 190 -10.01 0.14 34.56
N TRP A 191 -8.99 -0.39 33.86
CA TRP A 191 -8.65 0.02 32.50
C TRP A 191 -9.72 -0.39 31.48
N LYS A 192 -10.21 -1.64 31.59
CA LYS A 192 -11.30 -2.17 30.75
C LYS A 192 -11.91 -3.42 31.39
N GLN A 193 -13.24 -3.52 31.40
CA GLN A 193 -13.95 -4.74 31.81
C GLN A 193 -14.20 -5.67 30.61
N LYS A 194 -14.04 -6.98 30.82
CA LYS A 194 -14.32 -8.00 29.81
C LYS A 194 -15.78 -8.44 29.95
N SER A 195 -16.46 -8.65 28.83
CA SER A 195 -17.79 -9.28 28.82
C SER A 195 -17.75 -10.68 29.44
N GLU A 196 -18.78 -11.04 30.21
CA GLU A 196 -18.92 -12.38 30.82
C GLU A 196 -19.34 -13.46 29.82
N ALA A 197 -20.04 -13.06 28.74
CA ALA A 197 -20.50 -13.94 27.68
C ALA A 197 -19.93 -13.54 26.30
N PRO A 198 -19.71 -14.50 25.38
CA PRO A 198 -19.33 -14.19 24.00
C PRO A 198 -20.48 -13.48 23.26
N ASP A 199 -20.17 -12.47 22.44
CA ASP A 199 -21.12 -11.91 21.48
C ASP A 199 -21.22 -12.88 20.29
N CYS A 200 -22.31 -13.65 20.27
CA CYS A 200 -22.59 -14.65 19.23
C CYS A 200 -23.81 -14.22 18.43
N ARG A 201 -23.62 -14.00 17.13
CA ARG A 201 -24.71 -13.65 16.20
C ARG A 201 -24.73 -14.66 15.06
N GLU A 202 -25.91 -15.17 14.76
CA GLU A 202 -26.13 -16.04 13.61
C GLU A 202 -26.20 -15.19 12.33
N ILE A 203 -25.29 -15.44 11.38
CA ILE A 203 -25.31 -14.81 10.07
C ILE A 203 -26.27 -15.62 9.18
N LYS A 204 -27.48 -15.11 8.96
CA LYS A 204 -28.54 -15.80 8.18
C LYS A 204 -28.59 -15.40 6.71
N ASN A 205 -27.99 -14.26 6.38
CA ASN A 205 -28.09 -13.66 5.05
C ASN A 205 -26.73 -13.66 4.40
N ILE A 206 -26.68 -14.07 3.13
CA ILE A 206 -25.54 -13.83 2.25
C ILE A 206 -25.72 -12.43 1.68
N ILE A 207 -24.81 -11.52 1.99
CA ILE A 207 -24.71 -10.25 1.26
C ILE A 207 -24.04 -10.60 -0.06
N LYS A 208 -24.80 -10.59 -1.16
CA LYS A 208 -24.20 -10.59 -2.50
C LYS A 208 -23.56 -9.22 -2.68
N SER A 209 -22.24 -9.13 -2.51
CA SER A 209 -21.47 -8.07 -3.14
C SER A 209 -21.56 -8.34 -4.64
N GLU A 210 -22.33 -7.51 -5.35
CA GLU A 210 -22.20 -7.44 -6.80
C GLU A 210 -20.84 -6.80 -7.05
N ILE A 211 -19.79 -7.60 -7.12
CA ILE A 211 -18.51 -7.12 -7.62
C ILE A 211 -18.80 -6.72 -9.07
N SER A 212 -18.82 -5.41 -9.32
CA SER A 212 -19.11 -4.86 -10.64
C SER A 212 -18.22 -5.57 -11.64
N THR A 213 -18.80 -6.30 -12.58
CA THR A 213 -18.04 -6.73 -13.76
C THR A 213 -17.40 -5.50 -14.36
N LEU A 214 -16.15 -5.62 -14.80
CA LEU A 214 -15.43 -4.54 -15.46
C LEU A 214 -16.37 -3.82 -16.43
N PRO A 215 -16.51 -2.49 -16.35
CA PRO A 215 -17.54 -1.78 -17.08
C PRO A 215 -17.38 -2.08 -18.56
N ALA A 216 -18.33 -2.83 -19.12
CA ALA A 216 -18.44 -3.04 -20.54
C ALA A 216 -18.84 -1.71 -21.15
N ASN A 217 -17.90 -1.05 -21.86
CA ASN A 217 -18.10 0.09 -22.75
C ASN A 217 -19.41 0.86 -22.51
N SER A 218 -19.46 1.63 -21.42
CA SER A 218 -20.52 2.62 -21.26
C SER A 218 -20.27 3.72 -22.28
N LYS A 219 -20.84 3.56 -23.48
CA LYS A 219 -20.96 4.65 -24.45
C LYS A 219 -21.76 5.76 -23.80
N ILE A 220 -21.08 6.69 -23.14
CA ILE A 220 -21.65 7.99 -22.84
C ILE A 220 -21.86 8.64 -24.20
N GLN A 221 -23.12 8.72 -24.62
CA GLN A 221 -23.47 9.48 -25.81
C GLN A 221 -23.00 10.91 -25.58
N ALA A 222 -21.94 11.31 -26.28
CA ALA A 222 -21.57 12.70 -26.42
C ALA A 222 -22.73 13.42 -27.12
N GLU A 223 -23.66 13.97 -26.34
CA GLU A 223 -24.58 14.98 -26.86
C GLU A 223 -23.71 16.15 -27.31
N ASN A 224 -23.82 16.46 -28.61
CA ASN A 224 -23.06 17.49 -29.30
C ASN A 224 -23.15 18.84 -28.57
N ASN A 225 -22.18 19.14 -27.69
CA ASN A 225 -22.02 20.46 -27.10
C ASN A 225 -21.14 21.35 -28.00
N THR A 226 -21.49 21.38 -29.29
CA THR A 226 -20.81 22.17 -30.34
C THR A 226 -20.81 23.65 -30.00
N ASP A 227 -21.83 24.13 -29.28
CA ASP A 227 -21.92 25.52 -28.85
C ASP A 227 -20.91 25.86 -27.75
N LEU A 228 -20.73 25.03 -26.72
CA LEU A 228 -19.72 25.31 -25.69
C LEU A 228 -18.31 25.32 -26.29
N SER A 229 -18.00 24.36 -27.15
CA SER A 229 -16.68 24.28 -27.82
C SER A 229 -16.40 25.52 -28.66
N ARG A 230 -17.39 25.98 -29.44
CA ARG A 230 -17.29 27.22 -30.22
C ARG A 230 -17.09 28.44 -29.32
N LEU A 231 -17.91 28.57 -28.27
CA LEU A 231 -17.82 29.70 -27.33
C LEU A 231 -16.50 29.71 -26.54
N LEU A 232 -15.95 28.55 -26.18
CA LEU A 232 -14.63 28.43 -25.57
C LEU A 232 -13.54 28.94 -26.51
N GLN A 233 -13.56 28.48 -27.77
CA GLN A 233 -12.58 28.90 -28.77
C GLN A 233 -12.66 30.41 -29.03
N GLU A 234 -13.88 30.96 -29.20
CA GLU A 234 -14.11 32.40 -29.34
C GLU A 234 -13.58 33.19 -28.13
N LYS A 235 -13.78 32.67 -26.92
CA LYS A 235 -13.27 33.30 -25.70
C LYS A 235 -11.74 33.28 -25.63
N ILE A 236 -11.10 32.19 -26.06
CA ILE A 236 -9.63 32.08 -26.11
C ILE A 236 -9.04 33.03 -27.16
N ASP A 237 -9.65 33.09 -28.34
CA ASP A 237 -9.16 33.88 -29.48
C ASP A 237 -9.42 35.38 -29.31
N SER A 238 -10.42 35.76 -28.52
CA SER A 238 -10.74 37.16 -28.23
C SER A 238 -9.83 37.82 -27.19
N LYS A 239 -9.00 37.05 -26.48
CA LYS A 239 -8.00 37.59 -25.54
C LYS A 239 -6.98 38.47 -26.28
N THR A 240 -6.43 39.48 -25.60
CA THR A 240 -5.48 40.47 -26.15
C THR A 240 -4.10 39.90 -26.55
N LYS A 241 -4.11 38.92 -27.47
CA LYS A 241 -2.95 38.20 -27.99
C LYS A 241 -3.20 37.80 -29.45
N PRO A 242 -2.15 37.57 -30.27
CA PRO A 242 -2.34 36.84 -31.51
C PRO A 242 -2.91 35.44 -31.24
N VAL A 243 -3.76 34.95 -32.15
CA VAL A 243 -4.33 33.59 -32.07
C VAL A 243 -3.21 32.55 -31.96
N GLY A 244 -3.31 31.64 -31.00
CA GLY A 244 -2.32 30.59 -30.75
C GLY A 244 -1.02 31.04 -30.06
N ALA A 245 -0.84 32.32 -29.72
CA ALA A 245 0.42 32.83 -29.17
C ALA A 245 0.79 32.26 -27.78
N LEU A 246 -0.17 31.73 -27.01
CA LEU A 246 0.09 31.07 -25.73
C LEU A 246 0.25 29.54 -25.83
N GLY A 247 0.21 28.98 -27.05
CA GLY A 247 0.53 27.59 -27.34
C GLY A 247 -0.25 26.60 -26.47
N VAL A 248 0.47 25.76 -25.71
CA VAL A 248 -0.12 24.68 -24.89
C VAL A 248 -1.10 25.19 -23.83
N LEU A 249 -0.94 26.42 -23.34
CA LEU A 249 -1.87 26.99 -22.37
C LEU A 249 -3.27 27.14 -22.97
N GLU A 250 -3.38 27.48 -24.26
CA GLU A 250 -4.68 27.60 -24.95
C GLU A 250 -5.36 26.24 -25.04
N THR A 251 -4.61 25.19 -25.38
CA THR A 251 -5.11 23.81 -25.43
C THR A 251 -5.58 23.33 -24.04
N LEU A 252 -4.79 23.60 -22.98
CA LEU A 252 -5.15 23.22 -21.62
C LEU A 252 -6.40 23.99 -21.13
N ALA A 253 -6.50 25.28 -21.43
CA ALA A 253 -7.66 26.08 -21.04
C ALA A 253 -8.93 25.63 -21.75
N PHE A 254 -8.83 25.29 -23.05
CA PHE A 254 -9.92 24.69 -23.80
C PHE A 254 -10.34 23.37 -23.17
N GLN A 255 -9.39 22.46 -22.93
CA GLN A 255 -9.65 21.15 -22.33
C GLN A 255 -10.32 21.26 -20.95
N MET A 256 -9.81 22.12 -20.06
CA MET A 256 -10.43 22.36 -18.76
C MET A 256 -11.84 22.95 -18.89
N GLY A 257 -12.06 23.87 -19.83
CA GLY A 257 -13.39 24.43 -20.11
C GLY A 257 -14.38 23.37 -20.61
N THR A 258 -13.92 22.44 -21.45
CA THR A 258 -14.71 21.31 -21.95
C THR A 258 -15.05 20.34 -20.83
N VAL A 259 -14.04 19.87 -20.08
CA VAL A 259 -14.21 18.88 -19.00
C VAL A 259 -15.09 19.43 -17.86
N PHE A 260 -14.86 20.68 -17.46
CA PHE A 260 -15.65 21.33 -16.41
C PHE A 260 -16.98 21.93 -16.91
N GLU A 261 -17.26 21.81 -18.21
CA GLU A 261 -18.46 22.31 -18.89
C GLU A 261 -18.73 23.80 -18.61
N THR A 262 -17.69 24.64 -18.68
CA THR A 262 -17.78 26.06 -18.35
C THR A 262 -16.83 26.93 -19.18
N LEU A 263 -17.26 28.14 -19.49
CA LEU A 263 -16.40 29.17 -20.12
C LEU A 263 -15.37 29.75 -19.15
N ASN A 264 -15.51 29.52 -17.84
CA ASN A 264 -14.61 30.04 -16.80
C ASN A 264 -14.11 28.87 -15.94
N PRO A 265 -13.26 27.99 -16.49
CA PRO A 265 -12.79 26.82 -15.74
C PRO A 265 -12.01 27.27 -14.50
N LYS A 266 -12.12 26.51 -13.40
CA LYS A 266 -11.36 26.75 -12.17
C LYS A 266 -11.01 25.42 -11.51
N ILE A 267 -9.74 25.22 -11.18
CA ILE A 267 -9.28 24.05 -10.43
C ILE A 267 -9.68 24.19 -8.95
N LYS A 268 -10.30 23.15 -8.40
CA LYS A 268 -10.82 23.09 -7.04
C LYS A 268 -10.27 21.85 -6.34
N ASN A 269 -9.76 22.07 -5.13
CA ASN A 269 -9.28 21.03 -4.21
C ASN A 269 -8.47 19.92 -4.90
N PRO A 270 -7.37 20.27 -5.61
CA PRO A 270 -6.60 19.28 -6.35
C PRO A 270 -6.01 18.24 -5.39
N ASN A 271 -6.03 16.98 -5.80
CA ASN A 271 -5.51 15.86 -5.02
C ASN A 271 -4.54 15.04 -5.87
N ILE A 272 -3.44 14.56 -5.29
CA ILE A 272 -2.59 13.54 -5.89
C ILE A 272 -2.67 12.28 -5.03
N VAL A 273 -2.94 11.15 -5.68
CA VAL A 273 -3.05 9.85 -5.04
C VAL A 273 -1.85 9.00 -5.43
N VAL A 274 -1.07 8.55 -4.45
CA VAL A 274 0.09 7.67 -4.63
C VAL A 274 -0.30 6.26 -4.23
N PHE A 275 -0.31 5.34 -5.20
CA PHE A 275 -0.64 3.94 -4.99
C PHE A 275 0.64 3.12 -4.82
N ALA A 276 0.73 2.36 -3.72
CA ALA A 276 1.92 1.59 -3.39
C ALA A 276 1.67 0.07 -3.37
N ALA A 277 2.50 -0.69 -4.09
CA ALA A 277 2.48 -2.14 -4.06
C ALA A 277 3.84 -2.76 -4.40
N ASP A 278 4.08 -3.96 -3.88
CA ASP A 278 5.26 -4.75 -4.22
C ASP A 278 4.99 -5.74 -5.35
N HIS A 279 6.02 -6.05 -6.13
CA HIS A 279 5.89 -6.93 -7.29
C HIS A 279 6.71 -8.21 -7.13
N GLY A 280 6.11 -9.38 -7.37
CA GLY A 280 6.82 -10.66 -7.28
C GLY A 280 8.01 -10.77 -8.24
N ILE A 281 7.95 -10.09 -9.39
CA ILE A 281 9.05 -10.04 -10.37
C ILE A 281 10.33 -9.42 -9.80
N ALA A 282 10.23 -8.58 -8.76
CA ALA A 282 11.38 -7.96 -8.09
C ALA A 282 12.38 -8.98 -7.52
N ASN A 283 11.90 -10.18 -7.16
CA ASN A 283 12.71 -11.27 -6.62
C ASN A 283 13.73 -11.86 -7.61
N HIS A 284 13.67 -11.45 -8.89
CA HIS A 284 14.53 -11.97 -9.94
C HIS A 284 15.55 -10.95 -10.47
N GLY A 285 15.90 -9.95 -9.65
CA GLY A 285 17.01 -9.03 -9.95
C GLY A 285 16.68 -7.95 -10.99
N VAL A 286 15.40 -7.62 -11.17
CA VAL A 286 14.95 -6.58 -12.13
C VAL A 286 15.04 -5.14 -11.59
N SER A 287 15.46 -4.99 -10.33
CA SER A 287 15.63 -3.72 -9.62
C SER A 287 17.02 -3.64 -8.97
N ALA A 288 17.59 -2.44 -8.91
CA ALA A 288 18.82 -2.18 -8.15
C ALA A 288 18.59 -2.08 -6.63
N TYR A 289 17.33 -1.91 -6.21
CA TYR A 289 16.95 -1.73 -4.81
C TYR A 289 16.24 -2.97 -4.25
N PRO A 290 16.42 -3.27 -2.94
CA PRO A 290 15.71 -4.34 -2.28
C PRO A 290 14.21 -4.01 -2.17
N GLN A 291 13.36 -5.04 -2.14
CA GLN A 291 11.89 -4.89 -2.11
C GLN A 291 11.40 -4.09 -0.88
N ASP A 292 12.13 -4.15 0.25
CA ASP A 292 11.79 -3.42 1.48
C ASP A 292 11.77 -1.88 1.30
N VAL A 293 12.38 -1.35 0.22
CA VAL A 293 12.36 0.09 -0.10
C VAL A 293 10.93 0.59 -0.33
N THR A 294 10.02 -0.22 -0.86
CA THR A 294 8.60 0.19 -1.04
C THR A 294 7.99 0.63 0.28
N ARG A 295 8.12 -0.19 1.33
CA ARG A 295 7.63 0.14 2.68
C ARG A 295 8.33 1.37 3.25
N GLN A 296 9.65 1.46 3.09
CA GLN A 296 10.44 2.58 3.61
C GLN A 296 9.99 3.91 2.99
N MET A 297 9.74 3.92 1.68
CA MET A 297 9.22 5.09 0.99
C MET A 297 7.78 5.42 1.39
N VAL A 298 6.92 4.42 1.61
CA VAL A 298 5.59 4.68 2.17
C VAL A 298 5.68 5.35 3.54
N ASN A 299 6.55 4.88 4.44
CA ASN A 299 6.79 5.58 5.71
C ASN A 299 7.31 7.01 5.48
N ASN A 300 8.22 7.21 4.52
CA ASN A 300 8.72 8.54 4.16
C ASN A 300 7.60 9.46 3.65
N PHE A 301 6.63 8.96 2.86
CA PHE A 301 5.45 9.73 2.45
C PHE A 301 4.59 10.13 3.65
N LEU A 302 4.37 9.20 4.58
CA LEU A 302 3.57 9.44 5.80
C LEU A 302 4.24 10.44 6.74
N GLU A 303 5.58 10.48 6.76
CA GLU A 303 6.38 11.43 7.54
C GLU A 303 6.57 12.79 6.83
N GLY A 304 6.17 12.90 5.56
CA GLY A 304 6.26 14.15 4.79
C GLY A 304 7.62 14.39 4.13
N GLY A 305 8.48 13.39 4.04
CA GLY A 305 9.89 13.54 3.64
C GLY A 305 10.20 13.29 2.16
N ALA A 306 9.23 12.88 1.34
CA ALA A 306 9.47 12.62 -0.09
C ALA A 306 9.29 13.87 -0.97
N ALA A 307 9.77 13.79 -2.22
CA ALA A 307 9.67 14.89 -3.17
C ALA A 307 8.20 15.26 -3.45
N ILE A 308 7.31 14.28 -3.59
CA ILE A 308 5.89 14.53 -3.79
C ILE A 308 5.26 15.30 -2.61
N ASN A 309 5.67 15.03 -1.36
CA ASN A 309 5.20 15.79 -0.20
C ASN A 309 5.57 17.27 -0.32
N VAL A 310 6.83 17.55 -0.68
CA VAL A 310 7.35 18.91 -0.84
C VAL A 310 6.59 19.65 -1.93
N PHE A 311 6.40 19.04 -3.10
CA PHE A 311 5.71 19.68 -4.22
C PHE A 311 4.21 19.84 -4.01
N CYS A 312 3.55 18.88 -3.35
CA CYS A 312 2.15 19.02 -2.95
C CYS A 312 1.97 20.18 -1.97
N ASN A 313 2.83 20.28 -0.95
CA ASN A 313 2.79 21.37 0.02
C ASN A 313 3.05 22.73 -0.66
N GLN A 314 4.05 22.82 -1.54
CA GLN A 314 4.35 24.05 -2.30
C GLN A 314 3.14 24.54 -3.12
N ASN A 315 2.37 23.61 -3.70
CA ASN A 315 1.30 23.92 -4.66
C ASN A 315 -0.11 23.87 -4.06
N ASN A 316 -0.23 23.66 -2.75
CA ASN A 316 -1.48 23.46 -2.01
C ASN A 316 -2.33 22.33 -2.62
N ILE A 317 -1.73 21.16 -2.77
CA ILE A 317 -2.35 19.94 -3.30
C ILE A 317 -2.55 18.96 -2.14
N ALA A 318 -3.73 18.37 -2.03
CA ALA A 318 -3.96 17.27 -1.10
C ALA A 318 -3.17 16.03 -1.56
N LEU A 319 -2.57 15.30 -0.62
CA LEU A 319 -1.81 14.09 -0.93
C LEU A 319 -2.45 12.90 -0.21
N SER A 320 -2.87 11.90 -0.98
CA SER A 320 -3.47 10.66 -0.49
C SER A 320 -2.51 9.50 -0.76
N ILE A 321 -2.11 8.77 0.28
CA ILE A 321 -1.24 7.59 0.14
C ILE A 321 -2.09 6.34 0.28
N VAL A 322 -1.98 5.42 -0.66
CA VAL A 322 -2.76 4.19 -0.73
C VAL A 322 -1.82 3.00 -0.64
N ASP A 323 -2.12 2.09 0.28
CA ASP A 323 -1.52 0.78 0.31
C ASP A 323 -2.35 -0.17 -0.55
N SER A 324 -1.93 -0.37 -1.79
CA SER A 324 -2.58 -1.25 -2.76
C SER A 324 -2.12 -2.69 -2.63
N GLY A 325 -0.92 -2.91 -2.09
CA GLY A 325 -0.31 -4.23 -2.08
C GLY A 325 1.10 -4.29 -1.54
N VAL A 326 1.49 -3.43 -0.60
CA VAL A 326 2.85 -3.45 -0.04
C VAL A 326 3.04 -4.74 0.77
N ASN A 327 4.21 -5.37 0.64
CA ASN A 327 4.61 -6.56 1.42
C ASN A 327 4.99 -6.17 2.86
N TYR A 328 4.03 -5.58 3.56
CA TYR A 328 4.14 -5.13 4.94
C TYR A 328 2.76 -4.88 5.54
N ASP A 329 2.65 -5.05 6.86
CA ASP A 329 1.49 -4.62 7.64
C ASP A 329 1.82 -3.29 8.31
N PHE A 330 1.21 -2.21 7.83
CA PHE A 330 1.32 -0.92 8.51
C PHE A 330 0.46 -0.89 9.78
N PRO A 331 0.82 -0.07 10.79
CA PRO A 331 -0.02 0.15 11.95
C PRO A 331 -1.43 0.60 11.55
N THR A 332 -2.47 0.10 12.24
CA THR A 332 -3.87 0.41 11.93
C THR A 332 -4.25 1.89 12.09
N ASN A 333 -3.41 2.68 12.75
CA ASN A 333 -3.58 4.12 12.94
C ASN A 333 -2.73 4.96 11.96
N ALA A 334 -2.03 4.35 11.01
CA ALA A 334 -1.31 5.09 9.98
C ALA A 334 -2.29 5.92 9.13
N LYS A 335 -1.87 7.13 8.71
CA LYS A 335 -2.64 7.99 7.78
C LYS A 335 -2.51 7.48 6.34
N LEU A 336 -2.88 6.23 6.14
CA LEU A 336 -2.70 5.44 4.93
C LEU A 336 -4.05 4.85 4.54
N ILE A 337 -4.46 5.01 3.29
CA ILE A 337 -5.70 4.40 2.79
C ILE A 337 -5.46 2.90 2.63
N ASN A 338 -6.20 2.10 3.39
CA ASN A 338 -6.08 0.64 3.37
C ASN A 338 -6.87 0.05 2.20
N ALA A 339 -6.17 -0.25 1.12
CA ALA A 339 -6.72 -0.89 -0.08
C ALA A 339 -5.89 -2.12 -0.49
N LYS A 340 -5.23 -2.76 0.49
CA LYS A 340 -4.28 -3.84 0.22
C LYS A 340 -5.02 -5.06 -0.31
N ILE A 341 -4.63 -5.49 -1.50
CA ILE A 341 -5.17 -6.71 -2.12
C ILE A 341 -4.47 -7.95 -1.54
N ALA A 342 -3.14 -7.96 -1.63
CA ALA A 342 -2.28 -8.96 -1.00
C ALA A 342 -0.90 -8.35 -0.66
N LYS A 343 -0.02 -9.14 -0.06
CA LYS A 343 1.38 -8.73 0.24
C LYS A 343 2.26 -8.90 -1.01
N GLY A 344 2.09 -7.98 -1.94
CA GLY A 344 2.72 -8.00 -3.26
C GLY A 344 2.10 -9.00 -4.23
N THR A 345 2.29 -8.76 -5.52
CA THR A 345 1.86 -9.70 -6.57
C THR A 345 2.74 -10.96 -6.59
N GLN A 346 2.23 -12.03 -7.20
CA GLN A 346 3.07 -13.18 -7.56
C GLN A 346 4.04 -12.80 -8.69
N SER A 347 5.08 -13.62 -8.89
CA SER A 347 6.01 -13.42 -10.00
C SER A 347 5.43 -14.02 -11.29
N PHE A 348 5.10 -13.15 -12.25
CA PHE A 348 4.66 -13.51 -13.60
C PHE A 348 5.72 -14.26 -14.44
N LEU A 349 6.91 -14.50 -13.88
CA LEU A 349 7.88 -15.44 -14.45
C LEU A 349 7.43 -16.91 -14.30
N HIS A 350 6.60 -17.19 -13.29
CA HIS A 350 6.22 -18.55 -12.88
C HIS A 350 4.72 -18.77 -12.77
N ALA A 351 3.94 -17.75 -12.38
CA ALA A 351 2.50 -17.84 -12.17
C ALA A 351 1.86 -16.47 -12.42
N PRO A 352 0.54 -16.40 -12.74
CA PRO A 352 -0.16 -15.12 -12.90
C PRO A 352 0.11 -14.17 -11.72
N ALA A 353 0.35 -12.89 -11.98
CA ALA A 353 0.64 -11.89 -10.96
C ALA A 353 -0.47 -11.78 -9.90
N MET A 354 -1.72 -11.98 -10.31
CA MET A 354 -2.89 -12.01 -9.44
C MET A 354 -3.96 -12.96 -10.01
N SER A 355 -4.98 -13.26 -9.21
CA SER A 355 -6.22 -13.91 -9.66
C SER A 355 -7.18 -12.90 -10.31
N GLU A 356 -8.15 -13.40 -11.06
CA GLU A 356 -9.20 -12.55 -11.66
C GLU A 356 -10.02 -11.80 -10.60
N THR A 357 -10.29 -12.43 -9.46
CA THR A 357 -10.97 -11.79 -8.32
C THR A 357 -10.15 -10.66 -7.72
N GLU A 358 -8.83 -10.85 -7.59
CA GLU A 358 -7.94 -9.78 -7.13
C GLU A 358 -7.84 -8.65 -8.15
N LEU A 359 -7.83 -8.95 -9.45
CA LEU A 359 -7.88 -7.94 -10.51
C LEU A 359 -9.15 -7.09 -10.40
N GLN A 360 -10.31 -7.74 -10.25
CA GLN A 360 -11.58 -7.05 -10.12
C GLN A 360 -11.61 -6.16 -8.86
N LEU A 361 -11.11 -6.68 -7.73
CA LEU A 361 -10.99 -5.93 -6.49
C LEU A 361 -10.05 -4.72 -6.61
N CYS A 362 -9.00 -4.80 -7.45
CA CYS A 362 -8.16 -3.63 -7.73
C CYS A 362 -8.95 -2.51 -8.41
N PHE A 363 -9.73 -2.82 -9.45
CA PHE A 363 -10.56 -1.81 -10.11
C PHE A 363 -11.58 -1.19 -9.16
N GLU A 364 -12.25 -2.01 -8.35
CA GLU A 364 -13.21 -1.56 -7.34
C GLU A 364 -12.56 -0.65 -6.30
N LYS A 365 -11.41 -1.05 -5.74
CA LYS A 365 -10.69 -0.22 -4.76
C LYS A 365 -10.21 1.10 -5.34
N GLY A 366 -9.67 1.08 -6.57
CA GLY A 366 -9.29 2.30 -7.29
C GLY A 366 -10.46 3.26 -7.45
N LYS A 367 -11.62 2.74 -7.84
CA LYS A 367 -12.88 3.48 -7.96
C LYS A 367 -13.33 4.06 -6.62
N GLU A 368 -13.44 3.25 -5.58
CA GLU A 368 -13.87 3.67 -4.23
C GLU A 368 -13.04 4.84 -3.69
N ILE A 369 -11.72 4.80 -3.92
CA ILE A 369 -10.79 5.85 -3.48
C ILE A 369 -11.10 7.19 -4.17
N VAL A 370 -11.32 7.16 -5.48
CA VAL A 370 -11.61 8.38 -6.25
C VAL A 370 -13.03 8.87 -5.98
N ASP A 371 -14.00 7.98 -5.81
CA ASP A 371 -15.37 8.32 -5.40
C ASP A 371 -15.39 9.05 -4.05
N GLU A 372 -14.55 8.63 -3.10
CA GLU A 372 -14.40 9.33 -1.82
C GLU A 372 -13.73 10.71 -2.00
N ILE A 373 -12.68 10.81 -2.81
CA ILE A 373 -12.01 12.09 -3.10
C ILE A 373 -12.97 13.06 -3.81
N ALA A 374 -13.84 12.58 -4.70
CA ALA A 374 -14.84 13.39 -5.39
C ALA A 374 -15.76 14.15 -4.42
N LYS A 375 -16.09 13.56 -3.27
CA LYS A 375 -16.92 14.19 -2.22
C LYS A 375 -16.31 15.46 -1.65
N SER A 376 -14.99 15.63 -1.78
CA SER A 376 -14.28 16.87 -1.41
C SER A 376 -14.43 18.00 -2.45
N ASN A 377 -15.26 17.82 -3.48
CA ASN A 377 -15.38 18.75 -4.63
C ASN A 377 -14.04 18.91 -5.38
N CYS A 378 -13.26 17.83 -5.43
CA CYS A 378 -12.06 17.72 -6.24
C CYS A 378 -12.48 17.63 -7.71
N ASN A 379 -11.90 18.46 -8.59
CA ASN A 379 -12.10 18.36 -10.04
C ASN A 379 -10.80 18.19 -10.83
N CYS A 380 -9.67 18.02 -10.14
CA CYS A 380 -8.36 17.82 -10.75
C CYS A 380 -7.57 16.85 -9.87
N ILE A 381 -7.31 15.66 -10.40
CA ILE A 381 -6.69 14.57 -9.65
C ILE A 381 -5.48 14.04 -10.39
N GLY A 382 -4.36 13.88 -9.68
CA GLY A 382 -3.15 13.27 -10.22
C GLY A 382 -2.88 11.90 -9.65
N PHE A 383 -2.22 11.06 -10.44
CA PHE A 383 -1.89 9.69 -10.08
C PHE A 383 -0.39 9.52 -10.00
N GLY A 384 0.05 8.93 -8.89
CA GLY A 384 1.42 8.55 -8.62
C GLY A 384 1.49 7.09 -8.17
N GLU A 385 2.70 6.55 -8.18
CA GLU A 385 2.96 5.17 -7.81
C GLU A 385 4.19 5.06 -6.92
N MET A 386 4.29 3.94 -6.23
CA MET A 386 5.52 3.51 -5.56
C MET A 386 5.57 1.98 -5.52
N GLY A 387 6.58 1.37 -6.12
CA GLY A 387 6.72 -0.08 -6.06
C GLY A 387 8.03 -0.60 -6.62
N ILE A 388 8.77 -1.37 -5.83
CA ILE A 388 9.94 -2.04 -6.36
C ILE A 388 9.50 -3.13 -7.36
N GLY A 389 10.04 -3.04 -8.58
CA GLY A 389 9.79 -3.97 -9.68
C GLY A 389 8.77 -3.48 -10.71
N ASN A 390 7.99 -2.45 -10.40
CA ASN A 390 6.87 -2.01 -11.21
C ASN A 390 7.22 -1.44 -12.59
N THR A 391 8.42 -0.88 -12.79
CA THR A 391 8.90 -0.51 -14.13
C THR A 391 8.96 -1.72 -15.06
N SER A 392 9.27 -2.90 -14.53
CA SER A 392 9.32 -4.15 -15.29
C SER A 392 7.92 -4.61 -15.68
N THR A 393 6.99 -4.54 -14.71
CA THR A 393 5.57 -4.80 -14.89
C THR A 393 4.98 -3.86 -15.95
N ALA A 394 5.26 -2.55 -15.84
CA ALA A 394 4.83 -1.54 -16.81
C ALA A 394 5.41 -1.78 -18.21
N SER A 395 6.70 -2.16 -18.32
CA SER A 395 7.31 -2.52 -19.60
C SER A 395 6.64 -3.72 -20.27
N VAL A 396 6.30 -4.76 -19.50
CA VAL A 396 5.60 -5.94 -20.03
C VAL A 396 4.18 -5.58 -20.46
N LEU A 397 3.44 -4.84 -19.62
CA LEU A 397 2.09 -4.37 -19.95
C LEU A 397 2.10 -3.48 -21.20
N MET A 398 3.04 -2.55 -21.32
CA MET A 398 3.22 -1.75 -22.54
C MET A 398 3.44 -2.66 -23.75
N SER A 399 4.38 -3.62 -23.67
CA SER A 399 4.70 -4.51 -24.79
C SER A 399 3.49 -5.34 -25.24
N VAL A 400 2.80 -6.01 -24.30
CA VAL A 400 1.70 -6.93 -24.62
C VAL A 400 0.41 -6.22 -25.05
N LEU A 401 0.19 -4.97 -24.61
CA LEU A 401 -1.00 -4.19 -24.98
C LEU A 401 -0.79 -3.38 -26.27
N THR A 402 0.44 -2.93 -26.56
CA THR A 402 0.75 -2.14 -27.77
C THR A 402 1.32 -2.97 -28.92
N ASN A 403 1.62 -4.26 -28.67
CA ASN A 403 2.37 -5.15 -29.56
C ASN A 403 3.78 -4.64 -29.94
N LEU A 404 4.35 -3.72 -29.15
CA LEU A 404 5.74 -3.29 -29.31
C LEU A 404 6.71 -4.35 -28.77
N PRO A 405 7.90 -4.53 -29.39
CA PRO A 405 8.94 -5.40 -28.85
C PRO A 405 9.35 -4.99 -27.44
N ILE A 406 9.53 -5.95 -26.54
CA ILE A 406 9.88 -5.70 -25.13
C ILE A 406 11.19 -4.90 -24.99
N GLU A 407 12.12 -5.06 -25.94
CA GLU A 407 13.38 -4.33 -26.02
C GLU A 407 13.17 -2.82 -26.15
N GLU A 408 12.05 -2.40 -26.78
CA GLU A 408 11.66 -1.00 -26.93
C GLU A 408 10.86 -0.46 -25.73
N CYS A 409 10.31 -1.35 -24.91
CA CYS A 409 9.50 -1.02 -23.74
C CYS A 409 10.30 -0.99 -22.44
N VAL A 410 11.54 -1.48 -22.41
CA VAL A 410 12.39 -1.52 -21.22
C VAL A 410 13.40 -0.37 -21.21
N GLY A 411 13.30 0.49 -20.19
CA GLY A 411 14.27 1.54 -19.89
C GLY A 411 15.20 1.19 -18.72
N LYS A 412 16.08 2.13 -18.36
CA LYS A 412 17.08 1.93 -17.29
C LYS A 412 16.46 1.90 -15.89
N GLY A 413 15.22 2.38 -15.71
CA GLY A 413 14.52 2.43 -14.43
C GLY A 413 15.37 3.12 -13.35
N THR A 414 15.50 2.44 -12.22
CA THR A 414 16.25 2.89 -11.02
C THR A 414 17.78 2.97 -11.20
N GLY A 415 18.31 2.98 -12.43
CA GLY A 415 19.72 3.28 -12.73
C GLY A 415 20.60 2.06 -13.01
N ILE A 416 20.08 1.09 -13.77
CA ILE A 416 20.76 -0.18 -14.05
C ILE A 416 21.89 -0.03 -15.10
N GLU A 417 23.03 -0.70 -14.91
CA GLU A 417 24.15 -0.82 -15.87
C GLU A 417 23.77 -1.60 -17.13
N ASP A 418 24.44 -1.38 -18.27
CA ASP A 418 24.01 -1.88 -19.58
C ASP A 418 23.91 -3.43 -19.65
N GLU A 419 24.75 -4.17 -18.91
CA GLU A 419 24.66 -5.64 -18.82
C GLU A 419 23.41 -6.12 -18.07
N LYS A 420 23.07 -5.45 -16.96
CA LYS A 420 21.87 -5.77 -16.17
C LYS A 420 20.59 -5.36 -16.91
N LEU A 421 20.64 -4.33 -17.76
CA LEU A 421 19.53 -3.98 -18.66
C LEU A 421 19.23 -5.12 -19.63
N PHE A 422 20.26 -5.72 -20.24
CA PHE A 422 20.10 -6.87 -21.13
C PHE A 422 19.55 -8.10 -20.40
N GLN A 423 20.01 -8.37 -19.17
CA GLN A 423 19.45 -9.42 -18.33
C GLN A 423 17.97 -9.20 -18.03
N LYS A 424 17.58 -7.96 -17.69
CA LYS A 424 16.18 -7.58 -17.48
C LYS A 424 15.34 -7.80 -18.74
N GLN A 425 15.81 -7.34 -19.90
CA GLN A 425 15.11 -7.56 -21.18
C GLN A 425 14.88 -9.05 -21.45
N ASN A 426 15.92 -9.88 -21.35
CA ASN A 426 15.80 -11.33 -21.56
C ASN A 426 14.83 -11.99 -20.57
N LEU A 427 14.83 -11.56 -19.32
CA LEU A 427 13.94 -12.11 -18.30
C LEU A 427 12.48 -11.77 -18.61
N LEU A 428 12.18 -10.52 -18.98
CA LEU A 428 10.84 -10.09 -19.33
C LEU A 428 10.37 -10.72 -20.65
N GLN A 429 11.27 -10.87 -21.62
CA GLN A 429 10.98 -11.59 -22.86
C GLN A 429 10.60 -13.05 -22.59
N LYS A 430 11.33 -13.74 -21.71
CA LYS A 430 10.98 -15.10 -21.27
C LYS A 430 9.61 -15.16 -20.59
N ALA A 431 9.30 -14.19 -19.73
CA ALA A 431 7.99 -14.11 -19.08
C ALA A 431 6.86 -13.96 -20.10
N ILE A 432 7.01 -13.10 -21.11
CA ILE A 432 6.05 -12.94 -22.20
C ILE A 432 5.92 -14.24 -23.03
N GLN A 433 7.04 -14.88 -23.37
CA GLN A 433 7.04 -16.14 -24.14
C GLN A 433 6.37 -17.31 -23.38
N ASN A 434 6.46 -17.32 -22.05
CA ASN A 434 5.83 -18.34 -21.22
C ASN A 434 4.31 -18.17 -21.08
N TYR A 435 3.77 -17.01 -21.46
CA TYR A 435 2.34 -16.77 -21.41
C TYR A 435 1.63 -17.44 -22.57
N ALA A 436 0.88 -18.51 -22.26
CA ALA A 436 0.06 -19.26 -23.21
C ALA A 436 -1.43 -18.84 -23.17
N GLY A 437 -1.75 -17.72 -22.51
CA GLY A 437 -3.13 -17.23 -22.40
C GLY A 437 -3.61 -16.48 -23.63
N GLN A 438 -4.87 -16.03 -23.59
CA GLN A 438 -5.48 -15.26 -24.68
C GLN A 438 -4.89 -13.84 -24.75
N ALA A 439 -4.86 -13.26 -25.94
CA ALA A 439 -4.46 -11.87 -26.18
C ALA A 439 -5.61 -10.87 -25.89
N GLU A 440 -6.44 -11.19 -24.90
CA GLU A 440 -7.50 -10.33 -24.41
C GLU A 440 -7.01 -9.56 -23.18
N LEU A 441 -7.55 -8.36 -22.98
CA LEU A 441 -7.12 -7.44 -21.93
C LEU A 441 -7.10 -8.11 -20.55
N ILE A 442 -8.22 -8.73 -20.14
CA ILE A 442 -8.38 -9.25 -18.78
C ILE A 442 -7.39 -10.39 -18.46
N PRO A 443 -7.21 -11.41 -19.32
CA PRO A 443 -6.15 -12.40 -19.15
C PRO A 443 -4.75 -11.79 -19.04
N GLN A 444 -4.41 -10.79 -19.88
CA GLN A 444 -3.10 -10.14 -19.84
C GLN A 444 -2.88 -9.32 -18.56
N LEU A 445 -3.89 -8.57 -18.10
CA LEU A 445 -3.82 -7.83 -16.84
C LEU A 445 -3.70 -8.75 -15.63
N THR A 446 -4.43 -9.86 -15.62
CA THR A 446 -4.37 -10.87 -14.56
C THR A 446 -2.96 -11.48 -14.48
N TYR A 447 -2.38 -11.78 -15.64
CA TYR A 447 -1.08 -12.45 -15.69
C TYR A 447 0.08 -11.51 -15.40
N PHE A 448 0.07 -10.28 -15.93
CA PHE A 448 1.22 -9.37 -15.90
C PHE A 448 1.01 -8.11 -15.05
N GLY A 449 -0.14 -7.95 -14.39
CA GLY A 449 -0.51 -6.71 -13.69
C GLY A 449 0.26 -6.42 -12.40
N GLY A 450 0.10 -5.19 -11.92
CA GLY A 450 0.52 -4.73 -10.60
C GLY A 450 -0.68 -4.15 -9.84
N PHE A 451 -0.83 -4.44 -8.54
CA PHE A 451 -1.99 -3.99 -7.78
C PHE A 451 -2.16 -2.47 -7.82
N GLU A 452 -1.08 -1.70 -7.70
CA GLU A 452 -1.09 -0.25 -7.79
C GLU A 452 -1.41 0.25 -9.20
N ILE A 453 -0.90 -0.43 -10.24
CA ILE A 453 -1.16 -0.06 -11.65
C ILE A 453 -2.65 -0.23 -11.98
N ILE A 454 -3.26 -1.35 -11.55
CA ILE A 454 -4.67 -1.62 -11.81
C ILE A 454 -5.57 -0.72 -10.96
N GLN A 455 -5.23 -0.46 -9.69
CA GLN A 455 -5.97 0.50 -8.86
C GLN A 455 -5.90 1.92 -9.45
N MET A 456 -4.75 2.35 -9.99
CA MET A 456 -4.66 3.62 -10.72
C MET A 456 -5.59 3.63 -11.94
N ALA A 457 -5.62 2.57 -12.75
CA ALA A 457 -6.51 2.50 -13.91
C ALA A 457 -8.00 2.59 -13.52
N GLY A 458 -8.42 1.87 -12.47
CA GLY A 458 -9.77 1.98 -11.91
C GLY A 458 -10.09 3.37 -11.37
N GLY A 459 -9.14 4.00 -10.69
CA GLY A 459 -9.27 5.38 -10.22
C GLY A 459 -9.37 6.40 -11.37
N MET A 460 -8.60 6.23 -12.44
CA MET A 460 -8.69 7.10 -13.63
C MET A 460 -10.07 6.99 -14.31
N LEU A 461 -10.61 5.78 -14.45
CA LEU A 461 -11.96 5.56 -14.97
C LEU A 461 -13.03 6.24 -14.10
N ALA A 462 -12.92 6.13 -12.77
CA ALA A 462 -13.82 6.84 -11.85
C ALA A 462 -13.66 8.36 -11.94
N ALA A 463 -12.43 8.88 -12.06
CA ALA A 463 -12.17 10.31 -12.22
C ALA A 463 -12.84 10.87 -13.49
N TYR A 464 -12.86 10.09 -14.57
CA TYR A 464 -13.60 10.40 -15.79
C TYR A 464 -15.11 10.47 -15.56
N GLU A 465 -15.70 9.50 -14.86
CA GLU A 465 -17.12 9.49 -14.49
C GLU A 465 -17.51 10.74 -13.68
N HIS A 466 -16.59 11.26 -12.85
CA HIS A 466 -16.77 12.50 -12.06
C HIS A 466 -16.42 13.79 -12.81
N LYS A 467 -16.14 13.73 -14.12
CA LYS A 467 -15.72 14.88 -14.95
C LYS A 467 -14.50 15.62 -14.37
N MET A 468 -13.56 14.88 -13.78
CA MET A 468 -12.31 15.44 -13.29
C MET A 468 -11.27 15.53 -14.40
N LEU A 469 -10.38 16.51 -14.29
CA LEU A 469 -9.13 16.51 -15.04
C LEU A 469 -8.16 15.48 -14.44
N ILE A 470 -7.62 14.60 -15.27
CA ILE A 470 -6.75 13.48 -14.87
C ILE A 470 -5.31 13.85 -15.20
N LEU A 471 -4.48 14.04 -14.18
CA LEU A 471 -3.05 14.30 -14.34
C LEU A 471 -2.29 12.98 -14.37
N VAL A 472 -1.60 12.72 -15.48
CA VAL A 472 -0.81 11.50 -15.71
C VAL A 472 0.66 11.85 -15.58
N ASP A 473 1.35 11.22 -14.62
CA ASP A 473 2.75 11.50 -14.27
C ASP A 473 3.74 10.92 -15.30
N GLY A 474 4.50 9.90 -14.91
CA GLY A 474 5.54 9.28 -15.70
C GLY A 474 5.10 7.96 -16.36
N PHE A 475 6.09 7.14 -16.69
CA PHE A 475 5.93 5.92 -17.49
C PHE A 475 4.86 4.95 -16.94
N ILE A 476 4.88 4.69 -15.63
CA ILE A 476 4.00 3.71 -15.00
C ILE A 476 2.56 4.24 -14.95
N CYS A 477 2.37 5.52 -14.59
CA CYS A 477 1.05 6.15 -14.63
C CYS A 477 0.49 6.20 -16.06
N SER A 478 1.33 6.44 -17.08
CA SER A 478 0.92 6.34 -18.48
C SER A 478 0.56 4.92 -18.90
N THR A 479 1.15 3.89 -18.29
CA THR A 479 0.75 2.49 -18.52
C THR A 479 -0.59 2.18 -17.85
N ALA A 480 -0.85 2.69 -16.64
CA ALA A 480 -2.17 2.62 -16.03
C ALA A 480 -3.23 3.35 -16.89
N PHE A 481 -2.86 4.50 -17.46
CA PHE A 481 -3.72 5.22 -18.40
C PHE A 481 -3.99 4.42 -19.68
N LEU A 482 -2.99 3.74 -20.26
CA LEU A 482 -3.17 2.85 -21.40
C LEU A 482 -4.26 1.81 -21.11
N ILE A 483 -4.19 1.16 -19.94
CA ILE A 483 -5.20 0.17 -19.50
C ILE A 483 -6.58 0.82 -19.41
N ALA A 484 -6.68 1.99 -18.78
CA ALA A 484 -7.94 2.72 -18.68
C ALA A 484 -8.50 3.09 -20.07
N SER A 485 -7.65 3.46 -21.03
CA SER A 485 -8.05 3.82 -22.39
C SER A 485 -8.48 2.63 -23.26
N GLU A 486 -7.93 1.44 -23.01
CA GLU A 486 -8.40 0.20 -23.64
C GLU A 486 -9.81 -0.18 -23.16
N ILE A 487 -10.18 0.20 -21.93
CA ILE A 487 -11.52 0.00 -21.36
C ILE A 487 -12.49 1.09 -21.84
N ASN A 488 -12.07 2.35 -21.79
CA ASN A 488 -12.85 3.49 -22.24
C ASN A 488 -11.96 4.52 -22.97
N PRO A 489 -11.95 4.54 -24.32
CA PRO A 489 -11.12 5.46 -25.10
C PRO A 489 -11.41 6.94 -24.88
N ASP A 490 -12.64 7.30 -24.47
CA ASP A 490 -13.05 8.69 -24.27
C ASP A 490 -12.36 9.36 -23.07
N ILE A 491 -11.75 8.57 -22.17
CA ILE A 491 -10.98 9.07 -21.03
C ILE A 491 -9.85 10.03 -21.44
N LYS A 492 -9.35 9.90 -22.68
CA LYS A 492 -8.32 10.79 -23.24
C LYS A 492 -8.73 12.25 -23.23
N GLN A 493 -10.02 12.57 -23.29
CA GLN A 493 -10.53 13.94 -23.23
C GLN A 493 -10.23 14.61 -21.89
N ASN A 494 -10.13 13.84 -20.81
CA ASN A 494 -9.87 14.34 -19.46
C ASN A 494 -8.39 14.30 -19.07
N ALA A 495 -7.54 13.65 -19.87
CA ALA A 495 -6.16 13.37 -19.51
C ALA A 495 -5.20 14.50 -19.89
N VAL A 496 -4.34 14.88 -18.95
CA VAL A 496 -3.20 15.77 -19.15
C VAL A 496 -1.93 15.01 -18.80
N PHE A 497 -1.11 14.73 -19.81
CA PHE A 497 0.20 14.10 -19.62
C PHE A 497 1.19 15.15 -19.13
N CYS A 498 1.63 15.02 -17.88
CA CYS A 498 2.32 16.10 -17.18
C CYS A 498 3.76 16.28 -17.65
N HIS A 499 4.48 15.19 -17.91
CA HIS A 499 5.85 15.27 -18.38
C HIS A 499 6.24 14.09 -19.27
N VAL A 500 7.27 14.27 -20.09
CA VAL A 500 8.04 13.15 -20.63
C VAL A 500 9.08 12.73 -19.59
N SER A 501 9.15 11.42 -19.33
CA SER A 501 10.13 10.85 -18.41
C SER A 501 11.44 10.60 -19.16
N ALA A 502 12.58 10.67 -18.45
CA ALA A 502 13.87 10.24 -19.01
C ALA A 502 13.94 8.72 -19.29
N GLU A 503 12.90 7.95 -18.93
CA GLU A 503 12.72 6.58 -19.42
C GLU A 503 12.45 6.57 -20.93
N LYS A 504 13.35 5.95 -21.71
CA LYS A 504 13.24 5.87 -23.18
C LYS A 504 11.90 5.33 -23.68
N ALA A 505 11.33 4.37 -22.95
CA ALA A 505 10.05 3.75 -23.28
C ALA A 505 8.87 4.72 -23.13
N HIS A 506 8.98 5.75 -22.29
CA HIS A 506 7.87 6.66 -22.04
C HIS A 506 7.52 7.49 -23.28
N GLN A 507 8.51 7.98 -24.03
CA GLN A 507 8.24 8.70 -25.27
C GLN A 507 7.46 7.85 -26.27
N LYS A 508 7.85 6.58 -26.46
CA LYS A 508 7.14 5.63 -27.34
C LYS A 508 5.70 5.40 -26.91
N LEU A 509 5.47 5.29 -25.60
CA LEU A 509 4.11 5.14 -25.06
C LEU A 509 3.27 6.40 -25.28
N LEU A 510 3.85 7.59 -25.09
CA LEU A 510 3.18 8.87 -25.39
C LEU A 510 2.83 8.97 -26.89
N ASP A 511 3.74 8.56 -27.77
CA ASP A 511 3.51 8.54 -29.22
C ASP A 511 2.36 7.58 -29.58
N TYR A 512 2.34 6.36 -29.01
CA TYR A 512 1.25 5.39 -29.19
C TYR A 512 -0.09 5.97 -28.72
N LEU A 513 -0.11 6.61 -27.56
CA LEU A 513 -1.30 7.26 -27.02
C LEU A 513 -1.68 8.54 -27.76
N GLY A 514 -0.86 9.04 -28.69
CA GLY A 514 -1.03 10.33 -29.35
C GLY A 514 -1.13 11.48 -28.34
N ALA A 515 -0.30 11.42 -27.29
CA ALA A 515 -0.27 12.33 -26.16
C ALA A 515 0.86 13.35 -26.29
N LYS A 516 0.59 14.60 -25.91
CA LYS A 516 1.60 15.66 -25.88
C LYS A 516 1.87 16.08 -24.43
N PRO A 517 3.06 15.81 -23.88
CA PRO A 517 3.38 16.14 -22.50
C PRO A 517 3.53 17.65 -22.30
N VAL A 518 3.18 18.14 -21.10
CA VAL A 518 3.31 19.56 -20.73
C VAL A 518 4.77 19.95 -20.49
N LEU A 519 5.55 19.08 -19.86
CA LEU A 519 6.91 19.35 -19.42
C LEU A 519 7.93 18.35 -20.01
N ASN A 520 9.16 18.84 -20.20
CA ASN A 520 10.32 18.02 -20.50
C ASN A 520 11.49 18.47 -19.61
N LEU A 521 11.72 17.74 -18.52
CA LEU A 521 12.60 18.14 -17.41
C LEU A 521 13.54 17.00 -16.96
N ASP A 522 13.69 15.96 -17.78
CA ASP A 522 14.48 14.76 -17.47
C ASP A 522 14.11 14.04 -16.16
N LEU A 523 12.87 14.22 -15.68
CA LEU A 523 12.35 13.57 -14.48
C LEU A 523 12.18 12.07 -14.72
N ARG A 524 12.45 11.27 -13.67
CA ARG A 524 12.29 9.80 -13.68
C ARG A 524 12.07 9.23 -12.28
N LEU A 525 11.53 10.06 -11.37
CA LEU A 525 11.29 9.66 -9.99
C LEU A 525 9.99 8.87 -9.84
N GLY A 526 8.92 9.33 -10.49
CA GLY A 526 7.56 8.80 -10.28
C GLY A 526 6.87 9.54 -9.13
N GLU A 527 6.12 8.78 -8.32
CA GLU A 527 5.40 9.26 -7.13
C GLU A 527 4.32 10.33 -7.42
N GLY A 528 4.02 10.66 -8.68
CA GLY A 528 3.11 11.75 -9.03
C GLY A 528 3.78 13.13 -9.05
N THR A 529 5.12 13.18 -9.01
CA THR A 529 5.87 14.44 -8.89
C THR A 529 5.72 15.35 -10.10
N GLY A 530 5.68 14.79 -11.31
CA GLY A 530 5.38 15.53 -12.54
C GLY A 530 3.99 16.15 -12.51
N CYS A 531 2.99 15.49 -11.92
CA CYS A 531 1.66 16.08 -11.72
C CYS A 531 1.72 17.33 -10.84
N ALA A 532 2.41 17.26 -9.70
CA ALA A 532 2.54 18.38 -8.78
C ALA A 532 3.26 19.58 -9.42
N ILE A 533 4.30 19.33 -10.23
CA ILE A 533 5.09 20.35 -10.92
C ILE A 533 4.35 20.92 -12.14
N ALA A 534 3.50 20.14 -12.81
CA ALA A 534 2.69 20.63 -13.93
C ALA A 534 1.52 21.51 -13.49
N LEU A 535 0.99 21.33 -12.27
CA LEU A 535 -0.20 22.05 -11.81
C LEU A 535 -0.11 23.59 -11.93
N PRO A 536 1.02 24.27 -11.61
CA PRO A 536 1.18 25.70 -11.88
C PRO A 536 1.00 26.13 -13.34
N ILE A 537 1.37 25.28 -14.29
CA ILE A 537 1.15 25.54 -15.73
C ILE A 537 -0.35 25.48 -16.05
N LEU A 538 -1.06 24.51 -15.47
CA LEU A 538 -2.52 24.42 -15.61
C LEU A 538 -3.22 25.61 -14.95
N LYS A 539 -2.76 26.07 -13.78
CA LYS A 539 -3.25 27.30 -13.15
C LYS A 539 -2.99 28.54 -14.00
N SER A 540 -1.89 28.56 -14.76
CA SER A 540 -1.61 29.65 -15.73
C SER A 540 -2.58 29.60 -16.92
N ALA A 541 -2.95 28.40 -17.39
CA ALA A 541 -3.98 28.21 -18.41
C ALA A 541 -5.36 28.69 -17.92
N GLU A 542 -5.72 28.37 -16.68
CA GLU A 542 -6.92 28.89 -16.01
C GLU A 542 -6.90 30.43 -15.95
N ALA A 543 -5.81 31.00 -15.43
CA ALA A 543 -5.71 32.43 -15.15
C ALA A 543 -5.82 33.27 -16.42
N PHE A 544 -5.13 32.91 -17.52
CA PHE A 544 -5.24 33.72 -18.74
C PHE A 544 -6.67 33.70 -19.31
N LEU A 545 -7.35 32.54 -19.29
CA LEU A 545 -8.70 32.45 -19.84
C LEU A 545 -9.70 33.26 -19.02
N ASN A 546 -9.54 33.28 -17.69
CA ASN A 546 -10.45 33.96 -16.78
C ASN A 546 -10.16 35.45 -16.63
N GLU A 547 -8.89 35.86 -16.60
CA GLU A 547 -8.48 37.20 -16.15
C GLU A 547 -7.96 38.10 -17.27
N MET A 548 -7.39 37.54 -18.35
CA MET A 548 -6.84 38.35 -19.43
C MET A 548 -7.96 39.13 -20.14
N ALA A 549 -7.70 40.41 -20.42
CA ALA A 549 -8.64 41.27 -21.12
C ALA A 549 -8.91 40.77 -22.55
N THR A 550 -10.05 41.16 -23.11
CA THR A 550 -10.35 40.99 -24.54
C THR A 550 -9.89 42.22 -25.32
N PHE A 551 -9.70 42.08 -26.64
CA PHE A 551 -9.39 43.21 -27.53
C PHE A 551 -10.37 44.38 -27.36
N GLU A 552 -11.66 44.06 -27.20
CA GLU A 552 -12.73 45.04 -26.98
C GLU A 552 -12.58 45.79 -25.66
N ASN A 553 -12.39 45.07 -24.55
CA ASN A 553 -12.26 45.70 -23.23
C ASN A 553 -10.95 46.50 -23.07
N ALA A 554 -9.90 46.12 -23.80
CA ALA A 554 -8.60 46.79 -23.77
C ALA A 554 -8.48 47.94 -24.78
N GLY A 555 -9.48 48.16 -25.64
CA GLY A 555 -9.42 49.19 -26.68
C GLY A 555 -8.33 48.93 -27.74
N VAL A 556 -7.95 47.67 -27.95
CA VAL A 556 -6.93 47.28 -28.93
C VAL A 556 -7.63 46.88 -30.22
N SER A 557 -7.24 47.49 -31.35
CA SER A 557 -7.80 47.17 -32.65
C SER A 557 -7.58 45.69 -33.00
N LYS A 558 -8.68 45.00 -33.35
CA LYS A 558 -8.58 43.72 -34.07
C LYS A 558 -7.96 44.05 -35.44
N LYS A 559 -6.99 43.25 -35.88
CA LYS A 559 -6.37 43.41 -37.21
C LYS A 559 -7.40 43.51 -38.32
#